data_AF-X1E7X7-F1
#
_entry.id   AF-X1E7X7-F1
#
_cell.length_a   1.000
_cell.length_b   1.000
_cell.length_c   1.000
_cell.angle_alpha   90.00
_cell.angle_beta   90.00
_cell.angle_gamma   90.00
#
_symmetry.space_group_name_H-M   'P 1'
#
loop_
_entity.id
_entity.type
_entity.pdbx_description
1 polymer ?
#
loop_
_entity_poly.entity_id
_entity_poly.type
_entity_poly.pdbx_seq_one_letter_code
_entity_poly.pdbx_strand_id
1 'polypeptide(L)'
;MKITHKLAQNIVNKTMNILGKNINIMDENGVIIASGDKSRLNQFHEGAAQVIKEGKKLEIYSKDINHLVGAKPGINLPIEHNNKIIGVVGITGEPNEVSPFGEVIKMTVEMMLQQEFLLKEIQLEKQARENFIHDLISGRIGNDSDLFLTRGQIVGNFHRLPPLFNKIRIEYRVSRQERERKGK
;
A
#
# COMPACT_ATOMS: atom_id res chain seq x y z
N MET A 1 0.22 -4.51 -3.97
CA MET A 1 -0.19 -3.56 -2.92
C MET A 1 -1.70 -3.50 -2.88
N LYS A 2 -2.30 -3.29 -1.70
CA LYS A 2 -3.74 -3.10 -1.53
C LYS A 2 -4.00 -1.75 -0.89
N ILE A 3 -5.11 -1.13 -1.24
CA ILE A 3 -5.55 0.11 -0.62
C ILE A 3 -6.18 -0.25 0.74
N THR A 4 -5.65 0.31 1.83
CA THR A 4 -6.25 0.10 3.17
C THR A 4 -7.41 1.06 3.39
N HIS A 5 -8.43 0.66 4.16
CA HIS A 5 -9.56 1.53 4.52
C HIS A 5 -9.12 2.87 5.11
N LYS A 6 -8.13 2.85 6.02
CA LYS A 6 -7.63 4.08 6.67
C LYS A 6 -7.02 5.05 5.66
N LEU A 7 -6.19 4.52 4.74
CA LEU A 7 -5.58 5.33 3.69
C LEU A 7 -6.64 5.87 2.72
N ALA A 8 -7.53 5.01 2.24
CA ALA A 8 -8.62 5.40 1.34
C ALA A 8 -9.48 6.51 1.95
N GLN A 9 -9.85 6.39 3.24
CA GLN A 9 -10.67 7.39 3.90
C GLN A 9 -9.94 8.72 4.10
N ASN A 10 -8.64 8.68 4.41
CA ASN A 10 -7.83 9.89 4.48
C ASN A 10 -7.76 10.62 3.13
N ILE A 11 -7.61 9.86 2.03
CA ILE A 11 -7.63 10.41 0.68
C ILE A 11 -8.99 11.02 0.39
N VAL A 12 -10.08 10.27 0.57
CA VAL A 12 -11.46 10.75 0.37
C VAL A 12 -11.70 12.06 1.12
N ASN A 13 -11.35 12.14 2.41
CA ASN A 13 -11.54 13.35 3.20
C ASN A 13 -10.76 14.55 2.63
N LYS A 14 -9.49 14.35 2.26
CA LYS A 14 -8.65 15.42 1.67
C LYS A 14 -9.20 15.88 0.32
N THR A 15 -9.58 14.95 -0.54
CA THR A 15 -10.12 15.25 -1.88
C THR A 15 -11.47 15.95 -1.80
N MET A 16 -12.36 15.53 -0.89
CA MET A 16 -13.65 16.19 -0.67
C MET A 16 -13.50 17.61 -0.17
N ASN A 17 -12.54 17.87 0.73
CA ASN A 17 -12.27 19.24 1.22
C ASN A 17 -11.84 20.20 0.10
N ILE A 18 -11.26 19.67 -0.98
CA ILE A 18 -10.83 20.46 -2.15
C ILE A 18 -11.99 20.64 -3.14
N LEU A 19 -12.71 19.55 -3.46
CA LEU A 19 -13.69 19.55 -4.55
C LEU A 19 -15.12 19.93 -4.10
N GLY A 20 -15.46 19.74 -2.84
CA GLY A 20 -16.83 19.94 -2.33
C GLY A 20 -17.87 18.95 -2.87
N LYS A 21 -17.45 17.87 -3.53
CA LYS A 21 -18.31 16.78 -4.04
C LYS A 21 -18.01 15.49 -3.28
N ASN A 22 -18.98 14.59 -3.19
CA ASN A 22 -18.82 13.32 -2.49
C ASN A 22 -17.94 12.36 -3.32
N ILE A 23 -16.85 11.91 -2.71
CA ILE A 23 -15.87 10.97 -3.30
C ILE A 23 -16.01 9.60 -2.64
N ASN A 24 -15.86 8.56 -3.46
CA ASN A 24 -15.81 7.18 -3.03
C ASN A 24 -14.53 6.52 -3.56
N ILE A 25 -13.95 5.60 -2.80
CA ILE A 25 -12.89 4.71 -3.27
C ILE A 25 -13.34 3.27 -3.06
N MET A 26 -13.21 2.46 -4.10
CA MET A 26 -13.51 1.04 -4.11
C MET A 26 -12.23 0.22 -4.26
N ASP A 27 -12.21 -0.96 -3.66
CA ASP A 27 -11.12 -1.93 -3.80
C ASP A 27 -11.15 -2.68 -5.15
N GLU A 28 -10.23 -3.61 -5.35
CA GLU A 28 -10.15 -4.45 -6.55
C GLU A 28 -11.36 -5.38 -6.76
N ASN A 29 -12.26 -5.50 -5.79
CA ASN A 29 -13.48 -6.30 -5.86
C ASN A 29 -14.72 -5.43 -6.07
N GLY A 30 -14.57 -4.11 -6.24
CA GLY A 30 -15.69 -3.18 -6.37
C GLY A 30 -16.42 -2.88 -5.06
N VAL A 31 -15.80 -3.18 -3.90
CA VAL A 31 -16.36 -2.86 -2.58
C VAL A 31 -15.92 -1.47 -2.15
N ILE A 32 -16.87 -0.64 -1.70
CA ILE A 32 -16.59 0.72 -1.21
C ILE A 32 -15.82 0.65 0.11
N ILE A 33 -14.53 0.98 0.07
CA ILE A 33 -13.64 0.98 1.24
C ILE A 33 -13.49 2.35 1.90
N ALA A 34 -13.86 3.43 1.19
CA ALA A 34 -13.95 4.78 1.71
C ALA A 34 -15.02 5.60 0.97
N SER A 35 -15.66 6.52 1.69
CA SER A 35 -16.77 7.31 1.15
C SER A 35 -16.99 8.58 1.97
N GLY A 36 -17.48 9.64 1.32
CA GLY A 36 -18.04 10.80 2.02
C GLY A 36 -19.40 10.51 2.66
N ASP A 37 -20.13 9.56 2.10
CA ASP A 37 -21.37 9.03 2.65
C ASP A 37 -21.10 7.71 3.37
N LYS A 38 -20.98 7.77 4.71
CA LYS A 38 -20.65 6.61 5.54
C LYS A 38 -21.64 5.45 5.40
N SER A 39 -22.89 5.73 5.01
CA SER A 39 -23.89 4.68 4.81
C SER A 39 -23.50 3.70 3.71
N ARG A 40 -22.62 4.10 2.78
CA ARG A 40 -22.17 3.30 1.63
C ARG A 40 -20.97 2.39 1.92
N LEU A 41 -20.31 2.54 3.07
CA LEU A 41 -19.12 1.75 3.36
C LEU A 41 -19.43 0.25 3.37
N ASN A 42 -18.51 -0.54 2.83
CA ASN A 42 -18.60 -2.00 2.68
C ASN A 42 -19.75 -2.48 1.77
N GLN A 43 -20.35 -1.59 0.97
CA GLN A 43 -21.32 -1.99 -0.04
C GLN A 43 -20.61 -2.28 -1.37
N PHE A 44 -21.15 -3.24 -2.12
CA PHE A 44 -20.72 -3.51 -3.48
C PHE A 44 -21.24 -2.43 -4.44
N HIS A 45 -20.38 -2.01 -5.36
CA HIS A 45 -20.70 -1.02 -6.38
C HIS A 45 -20.54 -1.62 -7.78
N GLU A 46 -21.65 -1.93 -8.45
CA GLU A 46 -21.61 -2.61 -9.74
C GLU A 46 -20.86 -1.82 -10.82
N GLY A 47 -21.03 -0.49 -10.84
CA GLY A 47 -20.27 0.38 -11.74
C GLY A 47 -18.75 0.34 -11.51
N ALA A 48 -18.28 0.04 -10.30
CA ALA A 48 -16.84 -0.08 -10.03
C ALA A 48 -16.31 -1.42 -10.57
N ALA A 49 -17.07 -2.50 -10.41
CA ALA A 49 -16.73 -3.80 -10.98
C ALA A 49 -16.62 -3.74 -12.51
N GLN A 50 -17.49 -2.97 -13.18
CA GLN A 50 -17.38 -2.73 -14.62
C GLN A 50 -16.10 -1.97 -14.99
N VAL A 51 -15.77 -0.90 -14.27
CA VAL A 51 -14.51 -0.16 -14.47
C VAL A 51 -13.28 -1.04 -14.28
N ILE A 52 -13.28 -1.90 -13.26
CA ILE A 52 -12.17 -2.85 -13.00
C ILE A 52 -12.01 -3.84 -14.16
N LYS A 53 -13.13 -4.33 -14.71
CA LYS A 53 -13.14 -5.29 -15.82
C LYS A 53 -12.69 -4.66 -17.14
N GLU A 54 -13.18 -3.46 -17.44
CA GLU A 54 -12.96 -2.80 -18.74
C GLU A 54 -11.72 -1.92 -18.77
N GLY A 55 -11.24 -1.48 -17.61
CA GLY A 55 -10.13 -0.52 -17.48
C GLY A 55 -10.43 0.86 -18.05
N LYS A 56 -11.71 1.24 -18.11
CA LYS A 56 -12.16 2.49 -18.72
C LYS A 56 -13.05 3.27 -17.75
N LYS A 57 -13.07 4.60 -17.92
CA LYS A 57 -14.01 5.48 -17.23
C LYS A 57 -15.45 5.05 -17.53
N LEU A 58 -16.28 5.00 -16.49
CA LEU A 58 -17.72 4.80 -16.58
C LEU A 58 -18.46 6.05 -16.10
N GLU A 59 -19.42 6.52 -16.89
CA GLU A 59 -20.33 7.61 -16.53
C GLU A 59 -21.72 7.03 -16.26
N ILE A 60 -22.31 7.36 -15.12
CA ILE A 60 -23.62 6.90 -14.69
C ILE A 60 -24.51 8.14 -14.58
N TYR A 61 -25.48 8.26 -15.49
CA TYR A 61 -26.43 9.37 -15.49
C TYR A 61 -27.66 9.00 -14.65
N SER A 62 -28.34 9.99 -14.07
CA SER A 62 -29.55 9.73 -13.25
C SER A 62 -30.64 8.93 -13.97
N LYS A 63 -30.77 9.14 -15.28
CA LYS A 63 -31.73 8.43 -16.14
C LYS A 63 -31.46 6.92 -16.27
N ASP A 64 -30.22 6.48 -16.02
CA ASP A 64 -29.75 5.12 -16.26
C ASP A 64 -29.56 4.32 -14.94
N ILE A 65 -29.88 4.91 -13.79
CA ILE A 65 -29.61 4.35 -12.44
C ILE A 65 -30.33 3.05 -12.13
N ASN A 66 -31.52 2.85 -12.71
CA ASN A 66 -32.37 1.70 -12.38
C ASN A 66 -31.75 0.34 -12.77
N HIS A 67 -30.61 0.35 -13.47
CA HIS A 67 -29.95 -0.84 -13.98
C HIS A 67 -28.69 -1.25 -13.22
N LEU A 68 -28.25 -0.52 -12.18
CA LEU A 68 -26.99 -0.76 -11.49
C LEU A 68 -27.14 -0.83 -9.97
N VAL A 69 -26.75 -1.95 -9.37
CA VAL A 69 -26.81 -2.19 -7.93
C VAL A 69 -25.81 -1.30 -7.19
N GLY A 70 -26.30 -0.58 -6.17
CA GLY A 70 -25.49 0.26 -5.29
C GLY A 70 -24.93 1.53 -5.95
N ALA A 71 -25.32 1.81 -7.21
CA ALA A 71 -24.84 2.95 -7.97
C ALA A 71 -25.61 4.24 -7.60
N LYS A 72 -24.91 5.37 -7.73
CA LYS A 72 -25.44 6.73 -7.68
C LYS A 72 -24.98 7.44 -8.97
N PRO A 73 -25.62 8.56 -9.39
CA PRO A 73 -25.16 9.29 -10.55
C PRO A 73 -23.75 9.81 -10.27
N GLY A 74 -22.88 9.73 -11.27
CA GLY A 74 -21.48 10.05 -11.09
C GLY A 74 -20.59 9.55 -12.20
N ILE A 75 -19.29 9.68 -11.95
CA ILE A 75 -18.26 9.07 -12.77
C ILE A 75 -17.42 8.12 -11.90
N ASN A 76 -16.95 7.05 -12.50
CA ASN A 76 -16.03 6.09 -11.88
C ASN A 76 -14.81 5.94 -12.79
N LEU A 77 -13.62 6.10 -12.22
CA LEU A 77 -12.34 6.01 -12.93
C LEU A 77 -11.46 4.92 -12.31
N PRO A 78 -10.74 4.13 -13.12
CA PRO A 78 -9.82 3.13 -12.59
C PRO A 78 -8.66 3.84 -11.88
N ILE A 79 -8.25 3.31 -10.74
CA ILE A 79 -7.00 3.70 -10.05
C ILE A 79 -5.94 2.72 -10.47
N GLU A 80 -4.87 3.21 -11.08
CA GLU A 80 -3.78 2.41 -11.61
C GLU A 80 -2.48 2.63 -10.82
N HIS A 81 -1.76 1.54 -10.59
CA HIS A 81 -0.41 1.56 -10.04
C HIS A 81 0.43 0.48 -10.71
N ASN A 82 1.57 0.85 -11.28
CA ASN A 82 2.43 -0.03 -12.08
C ASN A 82 1.65 -0.78 -13.17
N ASN A 83 0.86 -0.04 -13.97
CA ASN A 83 0.04 -0.57 -15.06
C ASN A 83 -1.00 -1.63 -14.63
N LYS A 84 -1.34 -1.67 -13.34
CA LYS A 84 -2.37 -2.55 -12.79
C LYS A 84 -3.45 -1.73 -12.11
N ILE A 85 -4.71 -2.07 -12.38
CA ILE A 85 -5.85 -1.51 -11.65
C ILE A 85 -5.83 -2.06 -10.22
N ILE A 86 -5.76 -1.16 -9.25
CA ILE A 86 -5.73 -1.48 -7.81
C ILE A 86 -6.99 -1.03 -7.06
N GLY A 87 -7.93 -0.40 -7.77
CA GLY A 87 -9.19 0.08 -7.23
C GLY A 87 -9.89 1.05 -8.19
N VAL A 88 -10.91 1.74 -7.70
CA VAL A 88 -11.70 2.73 -8.45
C VAL A 88 -11.92 3.96 -7.60
N VAL A 89 -11.88 5.14 -8.21
CA VAL A 89 -12.34 6.39 -7.58
C VAL A 89 -13.66 6.82 -8.23
N GLY A 90 -14.65 7.12 -7.41
CA GLY A 90 -15.96 7.58 -7.85
C GLY A 90 -16.26 9.00 -7.38
N ILE A 91 -16.75 9.86 -8.27
CA ILE A 91 -17.26 11.20 -7.93
C ILE A 91 -18.76 11.20 -8.11
N THR A 92 -19.50 11.51 -7.05
CA THR A 92 -20.97 11.56 -7.07
C THR A 92 -21.45 12.90 -7.63
N GLY A 93 -22.42 12.87 -8.55
CA GLY A 93 -23.03 14.04 -9.18
C GLY A 93 -23.41 13.74 -10.63
N GLU A 94 -24.12 14.64 -11.30
CA GLU A 94 -24.40 14.44 -12.72
C GLU A 94 -23.10 14.40 -13.54
N PRO A 95 -22.89 13.43 -14.45
CA PRO A 95 -21.64 13.32 -15.20
C PRO A 95 -21.24 14.61 -15.92
N ASN A 96 -22.20 15.35 -16.48
CA ASN A 96 -21.95 16.65 -17.12
C ASN A 96 -21.31 17.68 -16.17
N GLU A 97 -21.57 17.59 -14.87
CA GLU A 97 -20.98 18.47 -13.85
C GLU A 97 -19.63 17.97 -13.35
N VAL A 98 -19.48 16.65 -13.15
CA VAL A 98 -18.33 16.09 -12.43
C VAL A 98 -17.22 15.55 -13.34
N SER A 99 -17.52 15.19 -14.59
CA SER A 99 -16.54 14.68 -15.57
C SER A 99 -15.32 15.60 -15.78
N PRO A 100 -15.45 16.95 -15.80
CA PRO A 100 -14.30 17.85 -15.92
C PRO A 100 -13.25 17.70 -14.81
N PHE A 101 -13.64 17.20 -13.62
CA PHE A 101 -12.72 17.00 -12.50
C PHE A 101 -12.14 15.58 -12.46
N GLY A 102 -12.70 14.64 -13.22
CA GLY A 102 -12.44 13.20 -13.06
C GLY A 102 -10.97 12.81 -13.15
N GLU A 103 -10.29 13.21 -14.22
CA GLU A 103 -8.88 12.87 -14.43
C GLU A 103 -7.94 13.52 -13.40
N VAL A 104 -8.22 14.76 -13.01
CA VAL A 104 -7.43 15.47 -11.98
C VAL A 104 -7.56 14.76 -10.62
N ILE A 105 -8.77 14.30 -10.30
CA ILE A 105 -9.04 13.57 -9.06
C ILE A 105 -8.41 12.18 -9.10
N LYS A 106 -8.52 11.45 -10.22
CA LYS A 106 -7.81 10.18 -10.44
C LYS A 106 -6.32 10.35 -10.18
N MET A 107 -5.69 11.31 -10.86
CA MET A 107 -4.26 11.58 -10.71
C MET A 107 -3.89 11.93 -9.27
N THR A 108 -4.71 12.75 -8.59
CA THR A 108 -4.48 13.11 -7.19
C THR A 108 -4.54 11.89 -6.27
N VAL A 109 -5.55 11.03 -6.43
CA VAL A 109 -5.70 9.80 -5.65
C VAL A 109 -4.52 8.86 -5.89
N GLU A 110 -4.13 8.64 -7.15
CA GLU A 110 -2.99 7.79 -7.52
C GLU A 110 -1.68 8.31 -6.94
N MET A 111 -1.43 9.62 -7.02
CA MET A 111 -0.25 10.26 -6.44
C MET A 111 -0.19 10.08 -4.92
N MET A 112 -1.32 10.27 -4.22
CA MET A 112 -1.37 10.10 -2.77
C MET A 112 -1.15 8.65 -2.35
N LEU A 113 -1.68 7.69 -3.10
CA LEU A 113 -1.42 6.26 -2.88
C LEU A 113 0.06 5.93 -3.10
N GLN A 114 0.64 6.42 -4.19
CA GLN A 114 2.05 6.20 -4.51
C GLN A 114 2.97 6.79 -3.43
N GLN A 115 2.66 7.99 -2.93
CA GLN A 115 3.41 8.61 -1.83
C GLN A 115 3.39 7.74 -0.56
N GLU A 116 2.22 7.23 -0.18
CA GLU A 116 2.06 6.41 1.02
C GLU A 116 2.72 5.03 0.88
N PHE A 117 2.70 4.45 -0.32
CA PHE A 117 3.44 3.23 -0.62
C PHE A 117 4.94 3.43 -0.51
N LEU A 118 5.47 4.52 -1.05
CA LEU A 118 6.90 4.85 -0.96
C LEU A 118 7.33 5.09 0.50
N LEU A 119 6.53 5.84 1.26
CA LEU A 119 6.80 6.07 2.69
C LEU A 119 6.80 4.76 3.48
N LYS A 120 5.87 3.86 3.18
CA LYS A 120 5.79 2.55 3.83
C LYS A 120 7.02 1.69 3.50
N GLU A 121 7.47 1.71 2.25
CA GLU A 121 8.68 1.00 1.82
C GLU A 121 9.91 1.50 2.57
N ILE A 122 10.13 2.81 2.62
CA ILE A 122 11.23 3.44 3.36
C ILE A 122 11.17 3.07 4.85
N GLN A 123 9.97 3.07 5.45
CA GLN A 123 9.80 2.71 6.87
C GLN A 123 10.16 1.24 7.12
N LEU A 124 9.73 0.34 6.24
CA LEU A 124 10.04 -1.09 6.34
C LEU A 124 11.54 -1.35 6.17
N GLU A 125 12.18 -0.67 5.22
CA GLU A 125 13.63 -0.76 5.03
C GLU A 125 14.39 -0.28 6.27
N LYS A 126 14.01 0.88 6.81
CA LYS A 126 14.58 1.42 8.05
C LYS A 126 14.41 0.44 9.21
N GLN A 127 13.21 -0.10 9.40
CA GLN A 127 12.94 -1.05 10.47
C GLN A 127 13.74 -2.36 10.31
N ALA A 128 13.85 -2.87 9.08
CA ALA A 128 14.66 -4.05 8.79
C ALA A 128 16.14 -3.81 9.11
N ARG A 129 16.66 -2.63 8.79
CA ARG A 129 18.02 -2.21 9.10
C ARG A 129 18.27 -2.07 10.60
N GLU A 130 17.36 -1.41 11.31
CA GLU A 130 17.44 -1.26 12.77
C GLU A 130 17.42 -2.61 13.49
N ASN A 131 16.51 -3.51 13.07
CA ASN A 131 16.43 -4.87 13.60
C ASN A 131 17.73 -5.65 13.36
N PHE A 132 18.31 -5.54 12.15
CA PHE A 132 19.57 -6.19 11.83
C PHE A 132 20.74 -5.65 12.68
N ILE A 133 20.84 -4.33 12.85
CA ILE A 133 21.86 -3.72 13.71
C ILE A 133 21.69 -4.17 15.17
N HIS A 134 20.45 -4.20 15.66
CA HIS A 134 20.15 -4.69 17.01
C HIS A 134 20.58 -6.15 17.18
N ASP A 135 20.24 -7.03 16.23
CA ASP A 135 20.64 -8.45 16.26
C ASP A 135 22.17 -8.59 16.21
N LEU A 136 22.85 -7.77 15.41
CA LEU A 136 24.32 -7.74 15.33
C LEU A 136 24.97 -7.35 16.66
N ILE A 137 24.53 -6.25 17.26
CA ILE A 137 25.09 -5.75 18.54
C ILE A 137 24.78 -6.72 19.68
N SER A 138 23.59 -7.33 19.66
CA SER A 138 23.16 -8.30 20.67
C SER A 138 23.75 -9.70 20.49
N GLY A 139 24.53 -9.94 19.42
CA GLY A 139 25.06 -11.26 19.08
C GLY A 139 23.98 -12.28 18.69
N ARG A 140 22.77 -11.85 18.34
CA ARG A 140 21.65 -12.73 17.92
C ARG A 140 21.76 -13.09 16.44
N ILE A 141 22.83 -13.80 16.10
CA ILE A 141 23.18 -14.18 14.73
C ILE A 141 22.29 -15.34 14.22
N GLY A 142 21.61 -16.05 15.13
CA GLY A 142 20.86 -17.27 14.81
C GLY A 142 21.78 -18.47 14.56
N ASN A 143 21.20 -19.59 14.12
CA ASN A 143 21.96 -20.80 13.83
C ASN A 143 22.55 -20.84 12.41
N ASP A 144 22.05 -19.99 11.53
CA ASP A 144 22.46 -19.89 10.12
C ASP A 144 23.21 -18.58 9.90
N SER A 145 24.54 -18.68 9.86
CA SER A 145 25.41 -17.52 9.67
C SER A 145 25.30 -16.96 8.25
N ASP A 146 25.02 -17.80 7.25
CA ASP A 146 24.93 -17.37 5.86
C ASP A 146 23.64 -16.58 5.64
N LEU A 147 22.52 -17.02 6.21
CA LEU A 147 21.28 -16.25 6.23
C LEU A 147 21.45 -14.88 6.91
N PHE A 148 22.19 -14.82 8.02
CA PHE A 148 22.49 -13.55 8.70
C PHE A 148 23.33 -12.61 7.82
N LEU A 149 24.30 -13.16 7.09
CA LEU A 149 25.13 -12.39 6.15
C LEU A 149 24.31 -11.87 4.96
N THR A 150 23.45 -12.71 4.36
CA THR A 150 22.55 -12.31 3.29
C THR A 150 21.60 -11.20 3.73
N ARG A 151 21.03 -11.30 4.95
CA ARG A 151 20.23 -10.21 5.53
C ARG A 151 21.01 -8.90 5.60
N GLY A 152 22.27 -8.94 6.04
CA GLY A 152 23.14 -7.77 6.11
C GLY A 152 23.43 -7.12 4.74
N GLN A 153 23.63 -7.94 3.70
CA GLN A 153 23.82 -7.44 2.33
C GLN A 153 22.56 -6.70 1.82
N ILE A 154 21.37 -7.26 2.09
CA ILE A 154 20.08 -6.70 1.65
C ILE A 154 19.76 -5.38 2.37
N VAL A 155 19.88 -5.32 3.69
CA VAL A 155 19.37 -4.16 4.49
C VAL A 155 20.35 -2.99 4.63
N GLY A 156 21.62 -3.19 4.30
CA GLY A 156 22.66 -2.20 4.59
C GLY A 156 23.66 -1.95 3.49
N ASN A 157 23.53 -2.63 2.33
CA ASN A 157 24.53 -2.60 1.26
C ASN A 157 25.96 -2.84 1.81
N PHE A 158 26.07 -3.67 2.85
CA PHE A 158 27.33 -4.02 3.50
C PHE A 158 28.14 -4.95 2.58
N HIS A 159 28.74 -4.40 1.51
CA HIS A 159 29.66 -5.11 0.61
C HIS A 159 30.96 -5.50 1.33
N ARG A 160 31.29 -4.78 2.41
CA ARG A 160 32.27 -5.18 3.43
C ARG A 160 31.62 -4.95 4.78
N LEU A 161 31.47 -6.03 5.54
CA LEU A 161 31.04 -5.94 6.92
C LEU A 161 32.07 -5.11 7.70
N PRO A 162 31.67 -4.27 8.67
CA PRO A 162 32.60 -3.56 9.52
C PRO A 162 33.61 -4.54 10.15
N PRO A 163 34.86 -4.14 10.43
CA PRO A 163 35.84 -4.99 11.13
C PRO A 163 35.31 -5.64 12.42
N LEU A 164 34.36 -4.95 13.08
CA LEU A 164 33.61 -5.44 14.23
C LEU A 164 32.91 -6.79 13.98
N PHE A 165 32.44 -7.04 12.77
CA PHE A 165 31.75 -8.27 12.38
C PHE A 165 32.72 -9.45 12.27
N ASN A 166 33.95 -9.23 11.77
CA ASN A 166 35.00 -10.25 11.81
C ASN A 166 35.36 -10.57 13.26
N LYS A 167 35.39 -9.57 14.13
CA LYS A 167 35.63 -9.76 15.57
C LYS A 167 34.52 -10.56 16.24
N ILE A 168 33.25 -10.20 16.01
CA ILE A 168 32.08 -10.93 16.50
C ILE A 168 32.05 -12.37 15.93
N ARG A 169 32.35 -12.57 14.65
CA ARG A 169 32.41 -13.91 14.03
C ARG A 169 33.49 -14.79 14.65
N ILE A 170 34.66 -14.21 14.97
CA ILE A 170 35.75 -14.93 15.65
C ILE A 170 35.35 -15.27 17.08
N GLU A 171 34.83 -14.31 17.85
CA GLU A 171 34.39 -14.53 19.23
C GLU A 171 33.24 -15.56 19.31
N TYR A 172 32.30 -15.55 18.37
CA TYR A 172 31.19 -16.52 18.33
C TYR A 172 31.69 -17.94 18.01
N ARG A 173 32.66 -18.09 17.08
CA ARG A 173 33.29 -19.40 16.76
C ARG A 173 34.06 -19.96 17.96
N VAL A 174 34.80 -19.11 18.67
CA VAL A 174 35.58 -19.49 19.86
C VAL A 174 34.65 -19.92 21.00
N SER A 175 33.61 -19.12 21.30
CA SER A 175 32.57 -19.45 22.29
C SER A 175 31.88 -20.79 22.03
N ARG A 176 31.58 -21.12 20.77
CA ARG A 176 30.94 -22.39 20.40
C ARG A 176 31.86 -23.60 20.62
N GLN A 177 33.13 -23.49 20.20
CA GLN A 177 34.13 -24.55 20.42
C GLN A 177 34.43 -24.79 21.90
N GLU A 178 34.40 -23.75 22.74
CA GLU A 178 34.58 -23.90 24.19
C GLU A 178 33.38 -24.57 24.87
N ARG A 179 32.14 -24.27 24.44
CA ARG A 179 30.93 -24.94 24.94
C ARG A 179 30.87 -26.41 24.53
N GLU A 180 31.29 -26.74 23.31
CA GLU A 180 31.37 -28.13 22.82
C GLU A 180 32.48 -28.93 23.53
N ARG A 181 33.56 -28.27 23.99
CA ARG A 181 34.63 -28.91 24.78
C ARG A 181 34.28 -29.12 26.25
N LYS A 182 33.47 -28.24 26.86
CA LYS A 182 33.05 -28.35 28.27
C LYS A 182 31.83 -29.25 28.51
N GLY A 183 31.16 -29.70 27.44
CA GLY A 183 30.05 -30.65 27.49
C GLY A 183 30.45 -32.11 27.24
N LYS A 184 31.76 -32.43 27.29
CA LYS A 184 32.32 -33.78 27.20
C LYS A 184 32.97 -34.17 28.52
#